data_AF-A0A379S924-F1
#
_entry.id   AF-A0A379S924-F1
#
_cell.length_a   1.000
_cell.length_b   1.000
_cell.length_c   1.000
_cell.angle_alpha   90.00
_cell.angle_beta   90.00
_cell.angle_gamma   90.00
#
_symmetry.space_group_name_H-M   'P 1'
#
loop_
_entity.id
_entity.type
_entity.pdbx_description
1 polymer ?
#
loop_
_entity_poly.entity_id
_entity_poly.type
_entity_poly.pdbx_seq_one_letter_code
_entity_poly.pdbx_strand_id
1 'polypeptide(L)'
;MRDVYRSLLTALAGVLALWLILGFWPLSVGSRVALSLLVILVCGAMLWRQRRASQARATAVREIVDENLPPEDFQGAVILVCGDNSPLFVSGSRHRETRQGWYLWVKDAEQLPLLAQHLSLVRPALASQISVMLAVVPEQHTSGDDFTQSLRSWQRAVVQCRAAFGTIPPLWTVTWVSPSAACVEAEPVWFTTVSQRTGIQVYQPCQGNVSLTEWTRETGSDGCLSRLSQGLWLDGLLAWQNSAVNDLLSVRQGELPVMKPCVQGMCMVPVSGIAGNLWQQHITAVTALPPDAAVTTGPLPLPELLLPALPRRRGVSRRMVFWRYAGLLGGIFLATGHAGVLDE
;
A
#
# COMPACT_ATOMS: atom_id res chain seq x y z
N MET A 1 2.49 9.53 -13.75
CA MET A 1 2.78 9.30 -15.20
C MET A 1 1.53 9.31 -16.10
N ARG A 2 0.37 8.79 -15.68
CA ARG A 2 -0.84 8.70 -16.53
C ARG A 2 -1.45 10.07 -16.90
N ASP A 3 -1.33 11.06 -16.01
CA ASP A 3 -1.82 12.44 -16.27
C ASP A 3 -0.91 13.22 -17.23
N VAL A 4 0.38 12.91 -17.23
CA VAL A 4 1.34 13.48 -18.18
C VAL A 4 1.03 13.00 -19.59
N TYR A 5 0.72 11.71 -19.75
CA TYR A 5 0.35 11.13 -21.04
C TYR A 5 -0.94 11.74 -21.60
N ARG A 6 -1.96 11.92 -20.76
CA ARG A 6 -3.22 12.58 -21.14
C ARG A 6 -3.01 14.04 -21.55
N SER A 7 -2.15 14.76 -20.82
CA SER A 7 -1.78 16.14 -21.15
C SER A 7 -0.98 16.25 -22.45
N LEU A 8 -0.12 15.26 -22.72
CA LEU A 8 0.68 15.19 -23.94
C LEU A 8 -0.21 14.89 -25.15
N LEU A 9 -1.20 14.00 -24.99
CA LEU A 9 -2.14 13.63 -26.04
C LEU A 9 -3.09 14.78 -26.40
N THR A 10 -3.55 15.55 -25.41
CA THR A 10 -4.35 16.77 -25.66
C THR A 10 -3.53 17.86 -26.32
N ALA A 11 -2.27 18.04 -25.91
CA ALA A 11 -1.35 18.96 -26.58
C ALA A 11 -1.08 18.56 -28.04
N LEU A 12 -0.82 17.26 -28.28
CA LEU A 12 -0.54 16.72 -29.61
C LEU A 12 -1.77 16.79 -30.53
N ALA A 13 -2.96 16.49 -30.00
CA ALA A 13 -4.22 16.68 -30.73
C ALA A 13 -4.48 18.16 -31.08
N GLY A 14 -4.17 19.08 -30.16
CA GLY A 14 -4.24 20.52 -30.40
C GLY A 14 -3.27 20.97 -31.50
N VAL A 15 -2.03 20.50 -31.46
CA VAL A 15 -1.01 20.80 -32.50
C VAL A 15 -1.41 20.24 -33.86
N LEU A 16 -1.91 19.00 -33.92
CA LEU A 16 -2.40 18.37 -35.15
C LEU A 16 -3.62 19.11 -35.73
N ALA A 17 -4.57 19.52 -34.89
CA ALA A 17 -5.72 20.32 -35.32
C ALA A 17 -5.28 21.69 -35.85
N LEU A 18 -4.32 22.35 -35.18
CA LEU A 18 -3.76 23.62 -35.63
C LEU A 18 -3.03 23.44 -36.98
N TRP A 19 -2.27 22.37 -37.13
CA TRP A 19 -1.56 22.03 -38.36
C TRP A 19 -2.54 21.74 -39.52
N LEU A 20 -3.64 21.03 -39.26
CA LEU A 20 -4.69 20.74 -40.26
C LEU A 20 -5.39 22.03 -40.74
N ILE A 21 -5.72 22.93 -39.81
CA ILE A 21 -6.36 24.22 -40.09
C ILE A 21 -5.41 25.15 -40.85
N LEU A 22 -4.09 25.08 -40.58
CA LEU A 22 -3.10 25.90 -41.28
C LEU A 22 -2.68 25.34 -42.65
N GLY A 23 -2.70 24.02 -42.83
CA GLY A 23 -2.14 23.36 -44.01
C GLY A 23 -3.13 23.09 -45.15
N PHE A 24 -4.40 22.80 -44.86
CA PHE A 24 -5.27 22.12 -45.84
C PHE A 24 -6.56 22.85 -46.24
N TRP A 25 -6.87 24.02 -45.67
CA TRP A 25 -8.19 24.63 -45.87
C TRP A 25 -8.14 26.06 -46.47
N PRO A 26 -8.77 26.33 -47.63
CA PRO A 26 -8.84 27.65 -48.25
C PRO A 26 -9.99 28.46 -47.61
N LEU A 27 -9.90 28.67 -46.30
CA LEU A 27 -10.85 29.46 -45.53
C LEU A 27 -10.38 30.91 -45.44
N SER A 28 -11.32 31.86 -45.40
CA SER A 28 -11.00 33.29 -45.25
C SER A 28 -10.18 33.53 -43.98
N VAL A 29 -9.23 34.46 -44.04
CA VAL A 29 -8.24 34.71 -42.98
C VAL A 29 -8.91 34.86 -41.59
N GLY A 30 -10.08 35.51 -41.52
CA GLY A 30 -10.82 35.69 -40.27
C GLY A 30 -11.35 34.38 -39.65
N SER A 31 -11.86 33.45 -40.47
CA SER A 31 -12.38 32.16 -39.98
C SER A 31 -11.26 31.22 -39.49
N ARG A 32 -10.09 31.27 -40.13
CA ARG A 32 -8.89 30.51 -39.73
C ARG A 32 -8.38 30.96 -38.36
N VAL A 33 -8.35 32.27 -38.12
CA VAL A 33 -7.97 32.85 -36.81
C VAL A 33 -8.98 32.47 -35.74
N ALA A 34 -10.28 32.59 -36.03
CA ALA A 34 -11.34 32.24 -35.08
C ALA A 34 -11.29 30.75 -34.64
N LEU A 35 -11.10 29.83 -35.59
CA LEU A 35 -10.98 28.40 -35.29
C LEU A 35 -9.70 28.06 -34.51
N SER A 36 -8.56 28.69 -34.83
CA SER A 36 -7.33 28.49 -34.04
C SER A 36 -7.48 28.96 -32.58
N LEU A 37 -8.15 30.10 -32.36
CA LEU A 37 -8.43 30.62 -31.03
C LEU A 37 -9.35 29.67 -30.26
N LEU A 38 -10.37 29.11 -30.90
CA LEU A 38 -11.28 28.14 -30.29
C LEU A 38 -10.54 26.87 -29.85
N VAL A 39 -9.66 26.31 -30.69
CA VAL A 39 -8.88 25.10 -30.36
C VAL A 39 -7.94 25.36 -29.18
N ILE A 40 -7.24 26.51 -29.16
CA ILE A 40 -6.37 26.90 -28.05
C ILE A 40 -7.19 27.07 -26.77
N LEU A 41 -8.36 27.69 -26.84
CA LEU A 41 -9.22 27.93 -25.69
C LEU A 41 -9.78 26.62 -25.11
N VAL A 42 -10.21 25.68 -25.97
CA VAL A 42 -10.71 24.36 -25.54
C VAL A 42 -9.59 23.50 -24.96
N CYS A 43 -8.41 23.45 -25.59
CA CYS A 43 -7.25 22.73 -25.06
C CYS A 43 -6.79 23.33 -23.73
N GLY A 44 -6.72 24.66 -23.65
CA GLY A 44 -6.38 25.38 -22.42
C GLY A 44 -7.39 25.12 -21.30
N ALA A 45 -8.69 25.15 -21.59
CA ALA A 45 -9.75 24.85 -20.62
C ALA A 45 -9.73 23.40 -20.14
N MET A 46 -9.49 22.43 -21.05
CA MET A 46 -9.34 21.02 -20.67
C MET A 46 -8.09 20.82 -19.81
N LEU A 47 -6.94 21.39 -20.18
CA LEU A 47 -5.72 21.33 -19.38
C LEU A 47 -5.89 22.02 -18.03
N TRP A 48 -6.59 23.15 -17.97
CA TRP A 48 -6.85 23.84 -16.72
C TRP A 48 -7.80 23.06 -15.82
N ARG A 49 -8.88 22.47 -16.35
CA ARG A 49 -9.77 21.59 -15.58
C ARG A 49 -9.06 20.33 -15.08
N GLN A 50 -8.24 19.70 -15.92
CA GLN A 50 -7.45 18.53 -15.53
C GLN A 50 -6.43 18.90 -14.44
N ARG A 51 -5.70 20.00 -14.62
CA ARG A 51 -4.76 20.52 -13.62
C ARG A 51 -5.45 20.92 -12.33
N ARG A 52 -6.63 21.55 -12.40
CA ARG A 52 -7.41 21.95 -11.23
C ARG A 52 -7.99 20.75 -10.49
N ALA A 53 -8.41 19.71 -11.20
CA ALA A 53 -8.87 18.46 -10.59
C ALA A 53 -7.72 17.68 -9.94
N SER A 54 -6.55 17.60 -10.60
CA SER A 54 -5.36 16.99 -10.00
C SER A 54 -4.84 17.81 -8.83
N GLN A 55 -4.86 19.15 -8.95
CA GLN A 55 -4.46 20.05 -7.89
C GLN A 55 -5.42 19.94 -6.71
N ALA A 56 -6.73 20.05 -6.88
CA ALA A 56 -7.70 19.92 -5.79
C ALA A 56 -7.56 18.58 -5.04
N ARG A 57 -7.33 17.47 -5.76
CA ARG A 57 -7.02 16.17 -5.15
C ARG A 57 -5.69 16.18 -4.40
N ALA A 58 -4.66 16.82 -4.96
CA ALA A 58 -3.36 16.98 -4.32
C ALA A 58 -3.43 17.92 -3.11
N THR A 59 -4.23 18.99 -3.11
CA THR A 59 -4.39 19.92 -1.99
C THR A 59 -5.18 19.29 -0.85
N ALA A 60 -6.25 18.56 -1.15
CA ALA A 60 -7.02 17.82 -0.13
C ALA A 60 -6.15 16.77 0.57
N VAL A 61 -5.27 16.08 -0.18
CA VAL A 61 -4.28 15.18 0.41
C VAL A 61 -3.19 15.94 1.16
N ARG A 62 -2.72 17.09 0.64
CA ARG A 62 -1.65 17.89 1.25
C ARG A 62 -2.06 18.48 2.59
N GLU A 63 -3.23 19.12 2.69
CA GLU A 63 -3.72 19.73 3.93
C GLU A 63 -3.93 18.70 5.06
N ILE A 64 -4.20 17.45 4.70
CA ILE A 64 -4.42 16.35 5.63
C ILE A 64 -3.11 15.67 6.07
N VAL A 65 -2.09 15.67 5.19
CA VAL A 65 -0.88 14.84 5.33
C VAL A 65 0.34 15.66 5.78
N ASP A 66 0.42 16.97 5.50
CA ASP A 66 1.64 17.78 5.75
C ASP A 66 2.03 17.87 7.23
N GLU A 67 1.04 17.89 8.15
CA GLU A 67 1.26 17.93 9.60
C GLU A 67 1.75 16.58 10.20
N ASN A 68 1.60 15.46 9.47
CA ASN A 68 1.71 14.10 10.02
C ASN A 68 2.76 13.22 9.30
N LEU A 69 3.62 13.83 8.48
CA LEU A 69 4.64 13.12 7.71
C LEU A 69 5.90 12.84 8.55
N PRO A 70 6.59 11.71 8.30
CA PRO A 70 7.86 11.44 8.94
C PRO A 70 8.91 12.50 8.53
N PRO A 71 9.84 12.84 9.45
CA PRO A 71 10.95 13.73 9.13
C PRO A 71 11.84 13.14 8.01
N GLU A 72 12.50 14.01 7.23
CA GLU A 72 13.33 13.58 6.08
C GLU A 72 14.47 12.63 6.47
N ASP A 73 14.94 12.74 7.72
CA ASP A 73 16.04 11.96 8.27
C ASP A 73 15.61 10.63 8.89
N PHE A 74 14.31 10.29 8.87
CA PHE A 74 13.81 9.05 9.42
C PHE A 74 14.40 7.84 8.66
N GLN A 75 15.16 7.02 9.37
CA GLN A 75 15.82 5.82 8.84
C GLN A 75 14.96 4.54 8.99
N GLY A 76 13.76 4.66 9.55
CA GLY A 76 12.83 3.55 9.74
C GLY A 76 11.97 3.26 8.51
N ALA A 77 11.20 2.17 8.55
CA ALA A 77 10.30 1.83 7.45
C ALA A 77 9.08 2.77 7.45
N VAL A 78 8.62 3.20 6.27
CA VAL A 78 7.37 3.95 6.14
C VAL A 78 6.30 2.99 5.63
N ILE A 79 5.20 2.86 6.36
CA ILE A 79 4.19 1.84 6.14
C ILE A 79 2.86 2.50 5.79
N LEU A 80 2.33 2.18 4.61
CA LEU A 80 0.99 2.57 4.22
C LEU A 80 0.01 1.47 4.62
N VAL A 81 -0.86 1.76 5.58
CA VAL A 81 -1.77 0.77 6.16
C VAL A 81 -3.12 0.80 5.42
N CYS A 82 -3.40 -0.30 4.71
CA CYS A 82 -4.58 -0.51 3.89
C CYS A 82 -5.52 -1.55 4.54
N GLY A 83 -6.78 -1.61 4.10
CA GLY A 83 -7.75 -2.59 4.59
C GLY A 83 -8.39 -2.17 5.92
N ASP A 84 -8.44 -3.09 6.86
CA ASP A 84 -9.13 -2.92 8.15
C ASP A 84 -8.23 -2.21 9.16
N ASN A 85 -8.01 -0.93 8.89
CA ASN A 85 -7.00 -0.13 9.59
C ASN A 85 -7.57 0.72 10.74
N SER A 86 -8.89 0.90 10.81
CA SER A 86 -9.57 1.62 11.91
C SER A 86 -9.14 1.15 13.30
N PRO A 87 -9.01 -0.16 13.60
CA PRO A 87 -8.63 -0.60 14.95
C PRO A 87 -7.13 -0.40 15.28
N LEU A 88 -6.28 -0.02 14.31
CA LEU A 88 -4.83 0.21 14.53
C LEU A 88 -4.52 1.66 14.96
N PHE A 89 -5.40 2.60 14.63
CA PHE A 89 -5.24 4.02 14.90
C PHE A 89 -6.22 4.47 15.98
N VAL A 90 -5.78 5.42 16.82
CA VAL A 90 -6.66 6.04 17.82
C VAL A 90 -7.55 7.04 17.09
N SER A 91 -8.82 7.16 17.50
CA SER A 91 -9.78 8.08 16.89
C SER A 91 -9.21 9.48 16.72
N GLY A 92 -9.02 9.91 15.47
CA GLY A 92 -8.49 11.24 15.12
C GLY A 92 -7.00 11.28 14.76
N SER A 93 -6.21 10.24 15.07
CA SER A 93 -4.82 10.16 14.61
C SER A 93 -4.73 9.48 13.24
N ARG A 94 -4.02 10.12 12.30
CA ARG A 94 -3.80 9.60 10.93
C ARG A 94 -2.44 8.95 10.75
N HIS A 95 -1.62 8.96 11.79
CA HIS A 95 -0.35 8.29 11.85
C HIS A 95 -0.14 7.66 13.21
N ARG A 96 0.70 6.62 13.26
CA ARG A 96 1.20 6.04 14.49
C ARG A 96 2.69 5.83 14.34
N GLU A 97 3.45 6.55 15.15
CA GLU A 97 4.90 6.47 15.16
C GLU A 97 5.37 5.36 16.10
N THR A 98 6.35 4.59 15.63
CA THR A 98 7.13 3.70 16.47
C THR A 98 8.62 3.92 16.25
N ARG A 99 9.45 3.37 17.13
CA ARG A 99 10.92 3.51 17.04
C ARG A 99 11.51 2.96 15.74
N GLN A 100 10.81 2.05 15.06
CA GLN A 100 11.31 1.34 13.88
C GLN A 100 10.48 1.58 12.62
N GLY A 101 9.28 2.16 12.75
CA GLY A 101 8.36 2.33 11.64
C GLY A 101 7.38 3.47 11.82
N TRP A 102 7.01 4.09 10.70
CA TRP A 102 6.00 5.14 10.64
C TRP A 102 4.77 4.62 9.91
N TYR A 103 3.67 4.42 10.62
CA TYR A 103 2.42 3.89 10.05
C TYR A 103 1.51 5.04 9.64
N LEU A 104 1.14 5.09 8.36
CA LEU A 104 0.20 6.06 7.80
C LEU A 104 -1.14 5.41 7.52
N TRP A 105 -2.20 6.03 8.01
CA TRP A 105 -3.57 5.59 7.76
C TRP A 105 -4.01 5.92 6.33
N VAL A 106 -4.54 4.93 5.62
CA VAL A 106 -5.08 5.10 4.27
C VAL A 106 -6.57 4.78 4.29
N LYS A 107 -7.43 5.79 4.15
CA LYS A 107 -8.88 5.62 4.27
C LYS A 107 -9.47 4.74 3.17
N ASP A 108 -9.12 5.04 1.91
CA ASP A 108 -9.71 4.40 0.74
C ASP A 108 -8.64 3.88 -0.23
N ALA A 109 -8.96 2.84 -1.00
CA ALA A 109 -8.07 2.30 -2.03
C ALA A 109 -7.65 3.37 -3.06
N GLU A 110 -8.49 4.36 -3.35
CA GLU A 110 -8.16 5.47 -4.26
C GLU A 110 -7.13 6.44 -3.68
N GLN A 111 -7.05 6.56 -2.36
CA GLN A 111 -6.13 7.47 -1.69
C GLN A 111 -4.70 6.93 -1.66
N LEU A 112 -4.53 5.61 -1.70
CA LEU A 112 -3.22 4.97 -1.69
C LEU A 112 -2.29 5.46 -2.84
N PRO A 113 -2.70 5.42 -4.13
CA PRO A 113 -1.85 5.92 -5.22
C PRO A 113 -1.65 7.43 -5.17
N LEU A 114 -2.60 8.20 -4.62
CA LEU A 114 -2.46 9.65 -4.45
C LEU A 114 -1.42 9.98 -3.37
N LEU A 115 -1.48 9.30 -2.24
CA LEU A 115 -0.54 9.47 -1.14
C LEU A 115 0.86 8.98 -1.53
N ALA A 116 0.95 7.88 -2.28
CA ALA A 116 2.20 7.42 -2.89
C ALA A 116 2.82 8.47 -3.84
N GLN A 117 2.01 9.08 -4.71
CA GLN A 117 2.47 10.17 -5.58
C GLN A 117 2.92 11.38 -4.77
N HIS A 118 2.15 11.79 -3.76
CA HIS A 118 2.48 12.90 -2.91
C HIS A 118 3.81 12.68 -2.18
N LEU A 119 4.00 11.50 -1.56
CA LEU A 119 5.26 11.12 -0.91
C LEU A 119 6.44 11.13 -1.89
N SER A 120 6.25 10.63 -3.13
CA SER A 120 7.30 10.66 -4.14
C SER A 120 7.72 12.07 -4.55
N LEU A 121 6.80 13.04 -4.52
CA LEU A 121 7.04 14.44 -4.88
C LEU A 121 7.66 15.22 -3.73
N VAL A 122 7.15 15.07 -2.52
CA VAL A 122 7.62 15.81 -1.33
C VAL A 122 8.91 15.21 -0.80
N ARG A 123 9.00 13.88 -0.68
CA ARG A 123 10.11 13.15 -0.04
C ARG A 123 10.60 11.97 -0.90
N PRO A 124 11.32 12.22 -2.01
CA PRO A 124 11.79 11.16 -2.91
C PRO A 124 12.76 10.17 -2.25
N ALA A 125 13.43 10.54 -1.15
CA ALA A 125 14.30 9.64 -0.40
C ALA A 125 13.51 8.48 0.24
N LEU A 126 12.34 8.79 0.80
CA LEU A 126 11.46 7.82 1.47
C LEU A 126 10.74 6.90 0.47
N ALA A 127 10.60 7.30 -0.80
CA ALA A 127 9.93 6.53 -1.85
C ALA A 127 10.40 5.07 -1.97
N SER A 128 11.67 4.82 -1.63
CA SER A 128 12.30 3.50 -1.63
C SER A 128 12.05 2.66 -0.37
N GLN A 129 11.74 3.31 0.74
CA GLN A 129 11.54 2.70 2.05
C GLN A 129 10.05 2.46 2.36
N ILE A 130 9.18 2.82 1.41
CA ILE A 130 7.73 2.63 1.53
C ILE A 130 7.38 1.16 1.33
N SER A 131 6.66 0.62 2.31
CA SER A 131 6.04 -0.70 2.26
C SER A 131 4.52 -0.55 2.43
N VAL A 132 3.75 -1.44 1.79
CA VAL A 132 2.28 -1.44 1.95
C VAL A 132 1.89 -2.60 2.86
N MET A 133 1.23 -2.27 3.96
CA MET A 133 0.64 -3.26 4.86
C MET A 133 -0.84 -3.40 4.55
N LEU A 134 -1.29 -4.62 4.27
CA LEU A 134 -2.70 -4.95 4.22
C LEU A 134 -3.12 -5.48 5.60
N ALA A 135 -3.87 -4.68 6.33
CA ALA A 135 -4.52 -5.08 7.57
C ALA A 135 -5.82 -5.81 7.27
N VAL A 136 -5.99 -7.00 7.85
CA VAL A 136 -7.16 -7.84 7.67
C VAL A 136 -7.71 -8.21 9.04
N VAL A 137 -8.97 -7.87 9.28
CA VAL A 137 -9.69 -8.25 10.49
C VAL A 137 -10.97 -8.96 10.04
N PRO A 138 -10.96 -10.30 9.91
CA PRO A 138 -12.11 -11.04 9.37
C PRO A 138 -13.37 -10.87 10.24
N GLU A 139 -13.21 -10.52 11.51
CA GLU A 139 -14.31 -10.28 12.44
C GLU A 139 -15.11 -8.99 12.17
N GLN A 140 -14.59 -8.10 11.33
CA GLN A 140 -15.26 -6.86 10.93
C GLN A 140 -16.08 -6.97 9.64
N HIS A 141 -16.06 -8.14 9.00
CA HIS A 141 -16.76 -8.38 7.73
C HIS A 141 -17.81 -9.47 7.90
N THR A 142 -18.97 -9.30 7.27
CA THR A 142 -20.07 -10.29 7.24
C THR A 142 -20.18 -10.99 5.88
N SER A 143 -19.84 -10.28 4.81
CA SER A 143 -20.02 -10.72 3.41
C SER A 143 -18.67 -11.02 2.75
N GLY A 144 -18.52 -12.24 2.23
CA GLY A 144 -17.29 -12.68 1.58
C GLY A 144 -17.05 -11.99 0.25
N ASP A 145 -18.12 -11.67 -0.49
CA ASP A 145 -18.03 -11.01 -1.79
C ASP A 145 -17.57 -9.55 -1.65
N ASP A 146 -18.09 -8.83 -0.66
CA ASP A 146 -17.69 -7.45 -0.37
C ASP A 146 -16.23 -7.39 0.07
N PHE A 147 -15.80 -8.33 0.92
CA PHE A 147 -14.40 -8.47 1.33
C PHE A 147 -13.49 -8.74 0.13
N THR A 148 -13.88 -9.68 -0.74
CA THR A 148 -13.15 -10.02 -1.97
C THR A 148 -13.05 -8.81 -2.90
N GLN A 149 -14.12 -8.05 -3.07
CA GLN A 149 -14.15 -6.83 -3.88
C GLN A 149 -13.25 -5.73 -3.29
N SER A 150 -13.29 -5.54 -1.96
CA SER A 150 -12.43 -4.61 -1.24
C SER A 150 -10.97 -4.98 -1.43
N LEU A 151 -10.60 -6.26 -1.24
CA LEU A 151 -9.23 -6.74 -1.41
C LEU A 151 -8.72 -6.52 -2.84
N ARG A 152 -9.55 -6.79 -3.85
CA ARG A 152 -9.23 -6.51 -5.25
C ARG A 152 -9.03 -5.02 -5.51
N SER A 153 -9.84 -4.16 -4.88
CA SER A 153 -9.68 -2.71 -4.99
C SER A 153 -8.32 -2.25 -4.44
N TRP A 154 -7.89 -2.79 -3.30
CA TRP A 154 -6.57 -2.56 -2.72
C TRP A 154 -5.45 -3.08 -3.61
N GLN A 155 -5.56 -4.29 -4.14
CA GLN A 155 -4.58 -4.84 -5.08
C GLN A 155 -4.38 -3.92 -6.29
N ARG A 156 -5.46 -3.40 -6.88
CA ARG A 156 -5.39 -2.42 -7.98
C ARG A 156 -4.68 -1.14 -7.54
N ALA A 157 -4.98 -0.64 -6.35
CA ALA A 157 -4.37 0.55 -5.81
C ALA A 157 -2.85 0.39 -5.63
N VAL A 158 -2.39 -0.76 -5.10
CA VAL A 158 -0.96 -1.04 -4.94
C VAL A 158 -0.26 -1.11 -6.29
N VAL A 159 -0.89 -1.71 -7.30
CA VAL A 159 -0.34 -1.77 -8.67
C VAL A 159 -0.24 -0.37 -9.28
N GLN A 160 -1.18 0.52 -8.97
CA GLN A 160 -1.13 1.92 -9.40
C GLN A 160 0.01 2.71 -8.74
N CYS A 161 0.44 2.34 -7.52
CA CYS A 161 1.61 2.94 -6.86
C CYS A 161 2.91 2.74 -7.66
N ARG A 162 2.99 1.74 -8.54
CA ARG A 162 4.13 1.57 -9.47
C ARG A 162 4.39 2.83 -10.30
N ALA A 163 3.35 3.58 -10.64
CA ALA A 163 3.49 4.82 -11.40
C ALA A 163 4.17 5.96 -10.61
N ALA A 164 4.17 5.89 -9.28
CA ALA A 164 4.81 6.86 -8.38
C ALA A 164 6.23 6.44 -8.01
N PHE A 165 6.44 5.16 -7.68
CA PHE A 165 7.72 4.65 -7.18
C PHE A 165 8.60 4.00 -8.26
N GLY A 166 8.10 3.80 -9.48
CA GLY A 166 8.78 3.07 -10.56
C GLY A 166 8.68 1.55 -10.43
N THR A 167 8.51 1.02 -9.21
CA THR A 167 8.29 -0.40 -8.93
C THR A 167 7.06 -0.62 -8.05
N ILE A 168 6.51 -1.84 -8.04
CA ILE A 168 5.46 -2.20 -7.08
C ILE A 168 6.10 -2.24 -5.68
N PRO A 169 5.55 -1.52 -4.68
CA PRO A 169 6.09 -1.54 -3.32
C PRO A 169 5.93 -2.94 -2.70
N PRO A 170 6.82 -3.34 -1.77
CA PRO A 170 6.67 -4.61 -1.07
C PRO A 170 5.35 -4.63 -0.29
N LEU A 171 4.55 -5.68 -0.54
CA LEU A 171 3.28 -5.92 0.14
C LEU A 171 3.52 -6.92 1.27
N TRP A 172 2.91 -6.69 2.42
CA TRP A 172 2.86 -7.63 3.53
C TRP A 172 1.47 -7.61 4.14
N THR A 173 1.06 -8.73 4.72
CA THR A 173 -0.31 -8.93 5.20
C THR A 173 -0.28 -9.16 6.70
N VAL A 174 -1.11 -8.47 7.46
CA VAL A 174 -1.23 -8.69 8.89
C VAL A 174 -2.68 -8.95 9.22
N THR A 175 -2.93 -10.07 9.91
CA THR A 175 -4.27 -10.51 10.26
C THR A 175 -4.41 -10.56 11.78
N TRP A 176 -5.46 -9.93 12.32
CA TRP A 176 -5.78 -9.99 13.74
C TRP A 176 -7.06 -10.78 13.94
N VAL A 177 -7.03 -11.69 14.90
CA VAL A 177 -8.16 -12.56 15.23
C VAL A 177 -8.24 -12.73 16.74
N SER A 178 -9.46 -12.76 17.25
CA SER A 178 -9.80 -13.05 18.63
C SER A 178 -9.36 -14.46 19.00
N PRO A 179 -8.64 -14.63 20.12
CA PRO A 179 -8.22 -15.95 20.58
C PRO A 179 -9.43 -16.79 20.98
N SER A 180 -9.25 -18.12 21.03
CA SER A 180 -10.24 -19.03 21.59
C SER A 180 -10.57 -18.65 23.05
N ALA A 181 -11.79 -18.97 23.50
CA ALA A 181 -12.27 -18.72 24.87
C ALA A 181 -11.30 -19.24 25.96
N ALA A 182 -10.53 -20.29 25.65
CA ALA A 182 -9.51 -20.85 26.55
C ALA A 182 -8.27 -19.95 26.76
N CYS A 183 -8.10 -18.88 25.97
CA CYS A 183 -6.90 -18.06 25.92
C CYS A 183 -7.17 -16.54 25.93
N VAL A 184 -8.35 -16.10 26.39
CA VAL A 184 -8.77 -14.69 26.36
C VAL A 184 -7.86 -13.78 27.22
N GLU A 185 -7.27 -14.32 28.28
CA GLU A 185 -6.36 -13.59 29.19
C GLU A 185 -4.87 -13.74 28.83
N ALA A 186 -4.53 -14.47 27.76
CA ALA A 186 -3.14 -14.70 27.38
C ALA A 186 -2.53 -13.46 26.70
N GLU A 187 -1.22 -13.24 26.89
CA GLU A 187 -0.47 -12.20 26.17
C GLU A 187 -0.59 -12.37 24.64
N PRO A 188 -0.56 -11.26 23.86
CA PRO A 188 -0.74 -11.32 22.42
C PRO A 188 0.38 -12.11 21.75
N VAL A 189 0.03 -13.25 21.16
CA VAL A 189 0.96 -14.13 20.45
C VAL A 189 1.02 -13.73 18.99
N TRP A 190 2.23 -13.50 18.49
CA TRP A 190 2.50 -13.17 17.09
C TRP A 190 3.05 -14.37 16.35
N PHE A 191 2.38 -14.75 15.27
CA PHE A 191 2.82 -15.76 14.32
C PHE A 191 3.28 -15.06 13.05
N THR A 192 4.41 -15.48 12.50
CA THR A 192 5.04 -14.80 11.38
C THR A 192 5.46 -15.81 10.33
N THR A 193 5.20 -15.48 9.07
CA THR A 193 5.69 -16.21 7.91
C THR A 193 6.47 -15.25 7.03
N VAL A 194 7.69 -15.62 6.64
CA VAL A 194 8.55 -14.77 5.82
C VAL A 194 8.80 -15.52 4.52
N SER A 195 8.61 -14.91 3.35
CA SER A 195 8.72 -15.64 2.07
C SER A 195 10.08 -16.31 1.85
N GLN A 196 11.14 -15.83 2.51
CA GLN A 196 12.50 -16.39 2.42
C GLN A 196 12.77 -17.55 3.40
N ARG A 197 11.86 -17.82 4.35
CA ARG A 197 12.01 -18.87 5.36
C ARG A 197 10.84 -19.84 5.27
N THR A 198 11.15 -21.13 5.25
CA THR A 198 10.13 -22.18 5.29
C THR A 198 9.67 -22.39 6.72
N GLY A 199 8.36 -22.27 6.96
CA GLY A 199 7.74 -22.54 8.26
C GLY A 199 7.32 -21.28 9.02
N ILE A 200 6.47 -21.50 10.02
CA ILE A 200 5.87 -20.45 10.84
C ILE A 200 6.75 -20.21 12.07
N GLN A 201 7.05 -18.95 12.34
CA GLN A 201 7.77 -18.53 13.54
C GLN A 201 6.82 -17.87 14.53
N VAL A 202 6.88 -18.28 15.79
CA VAL A 202 6.17 -17.66 16.91
C VAL A 202 7.13 -16.68 17.58
N TYR A 203 6.70 -15.44 17.73
CA TYR A 203 7.47 -14.48 18.52
C TYR A 203 7.06 -14.59 19.98
N GLN A 204 8.05 -14.82 20.84
CA GLN A 204 7.90 -14.75 22.28
C GLN A 204 8.66 -13.55 22.84
N PRO A 205 8.03 -12.76 23.72
CA PRO A 205 8.74 -11.76 24.50
C PRO A 205 9.96 -12.41 25.20
N CYS A 206 11.12 -11.76 25.15
CA CYS A 206 12.40 -12.20 25.72
C CYS A 206 13.12 -13.37 25.01
N GLN A 207 12.43 -14.33 24.41
CA GLN A 207 13.04 -15.49 23.74
C GLN A 207 13.23 -15.31 22.22
N GLY A 208 12.57 -14.31 21.62
CA GLY A 208 12.70 -14.01 20.19
C GLY A 208 11.82 -14.91 19.31
N ASN A 209 12.26 -15.17 18.08
CA ASN A 209 11.50 -15.99 17.13
C ASN A 209 11.83 -17.48 17.31
N VAL A 210 10.83 -18.26 17.72
CA VAL A 210 10.90 -19.72 17.88
C VAL A 210 10.09 -20.40 16.77
N SER A 211 10.46 -21.61 16.35
CA SER A 211 9.66 -22.34 15.36
C SER A 211 8.33 -22.81 15.97
N LEU A 212 7.25 -22.87 15.17
CA LEU A 212 5.95 -23.35 15.67
C LEU A 212 6.04 -24.74 16.31
N THR A 213 6.78 -25.66 15.70
CA THR A 213 6.95 -27.03 16.22
C THR A 213 7.68 -27.08 17.56
N GLU A 214 8.65 -26.20 17.75
CA GLU A 214 9.41 -26.12 19.00
C GLU A 214 8.58 -25.45 20.09
N TRP A 215 7.88 -24.37 19.75
CA TRP A 215 6.96 -23.67 20.64
C TRP A 215 5.82 -24.56 21.16
N THR A 216 5.27 -25.42 20.29
CA THR A 216 4.26 -26.42 20.70
C THR A 216 4.83 -27.55 21.56
N ARG A 217 6.14 -27.84 21.47
CA ARG A 217 6.81 -28.91 22.22
C ARG A 217 7.40 -28.44 23.54
N GLU A 218 7.66 -27.15 23.71
CA GLU A 218 8.32 -26.61 24.91
C GLU A 218 7.35 -26.66 26.12
N THR A 219 7.35 -27.80 26.80
CA THR A 219 6.46 -28.15 27.91
C THR A 219 6.84 -27.47 29.22
N GLY A 220 6.21 -26.34 29.52
CA GLY A 220 5.92 -25.94 30.89
C GLY A 220 4.59 -26.58 31.34
N SER A 221 4.51 -27.09 32.56
CA SER A 221 3.38 -27.87 33.08
C SER A 221 2.01 -27.18 33.02
N ASP A 222 1.95 -25.85 32.95
CA ASP A 222 0.71 -25.09 33.10
C ASP A 222 0.19 -24.41 31.80
N GLY A 223 0.77 -24.72 30.63
CA GLY A 223 0.43 -24.02 29.37
C GLY A 223 0.32 -24.89 28.12
N CYS A 224 0.39 -26.22 28.23
CA CYS A 224 0.39 -27.11 27.06
C CYS A 224 -0.94 -27.08 26.29
N LEU A 225 -2.07 -27.16 27.00
CA LEU A 225 -3.40 -27.17 26.36
C LEU A 225 -3.75 -25.84 25.70
N SER A 226 -3.35 -24.71 26.30
CA SER A 226 -3.56 -23.38 25.72
C SER A 226 -2.72 -23.15 24.47
N ARG A 227 -1.48 -23.65 24.43
CA ARG A 227 -0.65 -23.58 23.21
C ARG A 227 -1.16 -24.51 22.11
N LEU A 228 -1.64 -25.70 22.47
CA LEU A 228 -2.23 -26.63 21.52
C LEU A 228 -3.53 -26.06 20.92
N SER A 229 -4.38 -25.43 21.74
CA SER A 229 -5.58 -24.75 21.24
C SER A 229 -5.22 -23.56 20.35
N GLN A 230 -4.20 -22.77 20.70
CA GLN A 230 -3.66 -21.69 19.86
C GLN A 230 -3.11 -22.21 18.53
N GLY A 231 -2.43 -23.37 18.53
CA GLY A 231 -1.94 -24.03 17.31
C GLY A 231 -3.09 -24.48 16.39
N LEU A 232 -4.14 -25.09 16.94
CA LEU A 232 -5.34 -25.47 16.17
C LEU A 232 -6.08 -24.24 15.63
N TRP A 233 -6.16 -23.16 16.43
CA TRP A 233 -6.75 -21.90 16.00
C TRP A 233 -5.95 -21.24 14.87
N LEU A 234 -4.62 -21.33 14.96
CA LEU A 234 -3.72 -20.87 13.91
C LEU A 234 -3.91 -21.69 12.62
N ASP A 235 -4.07 -23.01 12.69
CA ASP A 235 -4.31 -23.84 11.50
C ASP A 235 -5.59 -23.43 10.77
N GLY A 236 -6.68 -23.19 11.51
CA GLY A 236 -7.91 -22.62 10.94
C GLY A 236 -7.67 -21.24 10.32
N LEU A 237 -6.88 -20.39 10.97
CA LEU A 237 -6.57 -19.06 10.47
C LEU A 237 -5.72 -19.10 9.19
N LEU A 238 -4.77 -20.03 9.10
CA LEU A 238 -3.97 -20.26 7.90
C LEU A 238 -4.84 -20.77 6.75
N ALA A 239 -5.76 -21.69 7.02
CA ALA A 239 -6.70 -22.19 6.01
C ALA A 239 -7.60 -21.06 5.47
N TRP A 240 -8.14 -20.23 6.37
CA TRP A 240 -8.91 -19.06 6.00
C TRP A 240 -8.07 -18.04 5.22
N GLN A 241 -6.89 -17.66 5.73
CA GLN A 241 -6.04 -16.67 5.07
C GLN A 241 -5.56 -17.16 3.70
N ASN A 242 -5.29 -18.47 3.56
CA ASN A 242 -4.93 -19.05 2.27
C ASN A 242 -6.07 -18.90 1.26
N SER A 243 -7.27 -19.34 1.60
CA SER A 243 -8.43 -19.29 0.70
C SER A 243 -8.97 -17.87 0.45
N ALA A 244 -9.06 -17.04 1.49
CA ALA A 244 -9.69 -15.73 1.42
C ALA A 244 -8.72 -14.61 1.02
N VAL A 245 -7.40 -14.77 1.18
CA VAL A 245 -6.41 -13.70 0.91
C VAL A 245 -5.33 -14.17 -0.05
N ASN A 246 -4.61 -15.25 0.27
CA ASN A 246 -3.43 -15.66 -0.52
C ASN A 246 -3.81 -16.17 -1.92
N ASP A 247 -4.90 -16.91 -2.06
CA ASP A 247 -5.40 -17.38 -3.35
C ASP A 247 -5.79 -16.20 -4.25
N LEU A 248 -6.48 -15.20 -3.69
CA LEU A 248 -6.84 -13.98 -4.41
C LEU A 248 -5.62 -13.16 -4.85
N LEU A 249 -4.58 -13.10 -4.02
CA LEU A 249 -3.33 -12.39 -4.34
C LEU A 249 -2.41 -13.17 -5.29
N SER A 250 -2.50 -14.51 -5.27
CA SER A 250 -1.64 -15.40 -6.06
C SER A 250 -2.16 -15.65 -7.49
N VAL A 251 -3.46 -15.51 -7.71
CA VAL A 251 -4.08 -15.70 -9.03
C VAL A 251 -3.97 -14.43 -9.87
N ARG A 252 -3.43 -14.58 -11.10
CA ARG A 252 -3.42 -13.49 -12.09
C ARG A 252 -4.84 -13.30 -12.64
N GLN A 253 -5.44 -12.14 -12.43
CA GLN A 253 -6.76 -11.80 -13.01
C GLN A 253 -6.65 -10.56 -13.90
N GLY A 254 -6.65 -10.78 -15.22
CA GLY A 254 -6.59 -9.71 -16.21
C GLY A 254 -5.34 -8.83 -16.08
N GLU A 255 -5.54 -7.54 -15.81
CA GLU A 255 -4.47 -6.54 -15.67
C GLU A 255 -3.76 -6.57 -14.29
N LEU A 256 -4.28 -7.33 -13.32
CA LEU A 256 -3.70 -7.44 -11.98
C LEU A 256 -2.55 -8.46 -11.97
N PRO A 257 -1.31 -8.03 -11.69
CA PRO A 257 -0.20 -8.96 -11.51
C PRO A 257 -0.37 -9.78 -10.23
N VAL A 258 0.22 -10.97 -10.25
CA VAL A 258 0.39 -11.81 -9.06
C VAL A 258 1.23 -11.05 -8.04
N MET A 259 0.74 -10.98 -6.81
CA MET A 259 1.40 -10.26 -5.72
C MET A 259 1.58 -11.21 -4.54
N LYS A 260 2.79 -11.75 -4.37
CA LYS A 260 3.10 -12.56 -3.20
C LYS A 260 3.49 -11.65 -2.03
N PRO A 261 2.81 -11.73 -0.87
CA PRO A 261 3.20 -10.97 0.30
C PRO A 261 4.59 -11.41 0.76
N CYS A 262 5.48 -10.45 1.02
CA CYS A 262 6.86 -10.70 1.43
C CYS A 262 6.96 -11.26 2.85
N VAL A 263 6.01 -10.83 3.69
CA VAL A 263 5.90 -11.19 5.10
C VAL A 263 4.41 -11.28 5.42
N GLN A 264 4.03 -12.23 6.26
CA GLN A 264 2.70 -12.32 6.83
C GLN A 264 2.80 -12.38 8.35
N GLY A 265 1.98 -11.58 9.01
CA GLY A 265 1.78 -11.64 10.46
C GLY A 265 0.38 -12.12 10.78
N MET A 266 0.25 -12.95 11.79
CA MET A 266 -1.02 -13.18 12.48
C MET A 266 -0.84 -12.84 13.95
N CYS A 267 -1.79 -12.11 14.50
CA CYS A 267 -1.80 -11.80 15.93
C CYS A 267 -3.11 -12.32 16.53
N MET A 268 -2.98 -13.10 17.59
CA MET A 268 -4.12 -13.53 18.40
C MET A 268 -4.32 -12.51 19.53
N VAL A 269 -5.34 -11.67 19.38
CA VAL A 269 -5.70 -10.64 20.37
C VAL A 269 -7.20 -10.37 20.26
N PRO A 270 -7.92 -10.11 21.36
CA PRO A 270 -9.34 -9.77 21.27
C PRO A 270 -9.58 -8.57 20.34
N VAL A 271 -10.41 -8.76 19.32
CA VAL A 271 -10.78 -7.72 18.36
C VAL A 271 -12.27 -7.42 18.47
N SER A 272 -12.67 -6.20 18.13
CA SER A 272 -14.08 -5.84 18.02
C SER A 272 -14.71 -6.53 16.81
N GLY A 273 -15.48 -7.60 17.09
CA GLY A 273 -16.19 -8.36 16.07
C GLY A 273 -17.65 -7.96 15.91
N ILE A 274 -18.16 -8.11 14.68
CA ILE A 274 -19.59 -8.03 14.35
C ILE A 274 -20.18 -9.44 14.45
N ALA A 275 -21.46 -9.56 14.82
CA ALA A 275 -22.15 -10.85 14.84
C ALA A 275 -22.28 -11.45 13.42
N GLY A 276 -22.05 -12.76 13.29
CA GLY A 276 -22.12 -13.46 12.00
C GLY A 276 -20.95 -13.12 11.08
N ASN A 277 -19.79 -12.78 11.64
CA ASN A 277 -18.62 -12.38 10.85
C ASN A 277 -18.00 -13.54 10.05
N LEU A 278 -17.12 -13.21 9.10
CA LEU A 278 -16.47 -14.19 8.22
C LEU A 278 -15.63 -15.22 9.00
N TRP A 279 -15.02 -14.79 10.10
CA TRP A 279 -14.24 -15.70 10.96
C TRP A 279 -15.15 -16.71 11.67
N GLN A 280 -16.25 -16.25 12.24
CA GLN A 280 -17.28 -17.09 12.86
C GLN A 280 -17.88 -18.05 11.85
N GLN A 281 -18.21 -17.60 10.64
CA GLN A 281 -18.73 -18.44 9.57
C GLN A 281 -17.71 -19.53 9.19
N HIS A 282 -16.44 -19.17 9.03
CA HIS A 282 -15.38 -20.14 8.70
C HIS A 282 -15.20 -21.18 9.79
N ILE A 283 -15.09 -20.75 11.06
CA ILE A 283 -14.94 -21.68 12.17
C ILE A 283 -16.20 -22.54 12.32
N THR A 284 -17.40 -21.98 12.22
CA THR A 284 -18.64 -22.76 12.28
C THR A 284 -18.70 -23.81 11.17
N ALA A 285 -18.19 -23.51 9.97
CA ALA A 285 -18.12 -24.49 8.89
C ALA A 285 -17.16 -25.67 9.21
N VAL A 286 -16.11 -25.42 10.01
CA VAL A 286 -15.11 -26.43 10.38
C VAL A 286 -15.48 -27.18 11.66
N THR A 287 -15.99 -26.49 12.67
CA THR A 287 -16.21 -27.02 14.04
C THR A 287 -17.69 -27.17 14.41
N ALA A 288 -18.62 -26.74 13.55
CA ALA A 288 -20.06 -26.63 13.82
C ALA A 288 -20.45 -25.70 14.99
N LEU A 289 -19.48 -25.04 15.63
CA LEU A 289 -19.69 -24.16 16.79
C LEU A 289 -19.18 -22.75 16.49
N PRO A 290 -20.04 -21.71 16.55
CA PRO A 290 -19.59 -20.34 16.36
C PRO A 290 -18.82 -19.86 17.60
N PRO A 291 -17.62 -19.27 17.44
CA PRO A 291 -16.93 -18.61 18.55
C PRO A 291 -17.65 -17.32 18.95
N ASP A 292 -17.60 -16.96 20.22
CA ASP A 292 -18.17 -15.70 20.71
C ASP A 292 -17.46 -14.48 20.12
N ALA A 293 -18.23 -13.45 19.78
CA ALA A 293 -17.68 -12.17 19.35
C ALA A 293 -17.18 -11.40 20.58
N ALA A 294 -15.89 -11.08 20.60
CA ALA A 294 -15.34 -10.17 21.60
C ALA A 294 -15.68 -8.72 21.25
N VAL A 295 -15.94 -7.90 22.27
CA VAL A 295 -16.06 -6.45 22.13
C VAL A 295 -14.87 -5.83 22.86
N THR A 296 -13.93 -5.28 22.10
CA THR A 296 -12.74 -4.62 22.66
C THR A 296 -12.63 -3.21 22.10
N THR A 297 -12.31 -2.25 22.97
CA THR A 297 -12.22 -0.81 22.65
C THR A 297 -10.79 -0.29 22.57
N GLY A 298 -9.78 -1.14 22.79
CA GLY A 298 -8.37 -0.79 22.74
C GLY A 298 -7.78 -0.84 21.31
N PRO A 299 -6.72 -0.08 21.02
CA PRO A 299 -6.04 -0.13 19.73
C PRO A 299 -5.25 -1.44 19.59
N LEU A 300 -5.29 -2.03 18.39
CA LEU A 300 -4.56 -3.26 18.10
C LEU A 300 -3.05 -3.07 18.23
N PRO A 301 -2.32 -4.14 18.61
CA PRO A 301 -0.87 -4.11 18.70
C PRO A 301 -0.25 -3.96 17.30
N LEU A 302 0.78 -3.12 17.19
CA LEU A 302 1.48 -2.88 15.95
C LEU A 302 2.49 -4.01 15.65
N PRO A 303 2.62 -4.44 14.39
CA PRO A 303 3.50 -5.52 13.98
C PRO A 303 4.95 -5.03 13.78
N GLU A 304 5.56 -4.42 14.79
CA GLU A 304 6.95 -3.92 14.73
C GLU A 304 7.96 -5.04 14.44
N LEU A 305 7.63 -6.25 14.89
CA LEU A 305 8.40 -7.49 14.74
C LEU A 305 8.66 -7.86 13.28
N LEU A 306 7.79 -7.41 12.37
CA LEU A 306 7.87 -7.72 10.94
C LEU A 306 8.73 -6.72 10.17
N LEU A 307 9.01 -5.55 10.74
CA LEU A 307 9.76 -4.47 10.08
C LEU A 307 11.20 -4.86 9.71
N PRO A 308 11.95 -5.64 10.52
CA PRO A 308 13.27 -6.12 10.13
C PRO A 308 13.26 -7.10 8.96
N ALA A 309 12.15 -7.84 8.77
CA ALA A 309 12.01 -8.83 7.70
C ALA A 309 11.64 -8.20 6.34
N LEU A 310 11.29 -6.91 6.31
CA LEU A 310 10.93 -6.22 5.07
C LEU A 310 12.17 -5.96 4.20
N PRO A 311 12.05 -6.13 2.87
CA PRO A 311 13.14 -5.82 1.96
C PRO A 311 13.39 -4.31 1.92
N ARG A 312 14.39 -3.83 2.65
CA ARG A 312 14.81 -2.42 2.63
C ARG A 312 15.47 -2.09 1.31
N ARG A 313 14.75 -1.42 0.41
CA ARG A 313 15.37 -0.83 -0.78
C ARG A 313 16.01 0.49 -0.37
N ARG A 314 17.32 0.62 -0.59
CA ARG A 314 18.01 1.89 -0.36
C ARG A 314 17.59 2.89 -1.44
N GLY A 315 17.09 4.04 -1.01
CA GLY A 315 16.65 5.10 -1.89
C GLY A 315 17.78 5.85 -2.52
N VAL A 316 17.55 6.27 -3.75
CA VAL A 316 18.39 7.28 -4.39
C VAL A 316 17.99 8.63 -3.77
N SER A 317 18.86 9.20 -2.94
CA SER A 317 18.64 10.50 -2.32
C SER A 317 18.41 11.60 -3.36
N ARG A 318 17.65 12.64 -3.01
CA ARG A 318 17.39 13.82 -3.85
C ARG A 318 18.68 14.45 -4.39
N ARG A 319 19.77 14.41 -3.60
CA ARG A 319 21.10 14.86 -4.01
C ARG A 319 21.67 14.01 -5.14
N MET A 320 21.52 12.69 -5.06
CA MET A 320 22.00 11.76 -6.09
C MET A 320 21.20 11.89 -7.40
N VAL A 321 19.89 12.15 -7.32
CA VAL A 321 19.07 12.49 -8.49
C VAL A 321 19.47 13.84 -9.09
N PHE A 322 19.72 14.85 -8.26
CA PHE A 322 20.20 16.16 -8.71
C PHE A 322 21.54 16.05 -9.44
N TRP A 323 22.53 15.36 -8.85
CA TRP A 323 23.83 15.14 -9.48
C TRP A 323 23.72 14.33 -10.77
N ARG A 324 22.77 13.39 -10.86
CA ARG A 324 22.50 12.65 -12.12
C ARG A 324 21.96 13.57 -13.21
N TYR A 325 21.02 14.46 -12.90
CA TYR A 325 20.51 15.43 -13.88
C TYR A 325 21.56 16.51 -14.23
N ALA A 326 22.33 16.98 -13.26
CA ALA A 326 23.43 17.91 -13.50
C ALA A 326 24.52 17.29 -14.39
N GLY A 327 24.87 16.03 -14.14
CA GLY A 327 25.81 15.29 -14.99
C GLY A 327 25.28 15.02 -16.39
N LEU A 328 23.97 14.72 -16.53
CA LEU A 328 23.35 14.50 -17.84
C LEU A 328 23.23 15.80 -18.65
N LEU A 329 22.89 16.92 -17.99
CA LEU A 329 22.92 18.25 -18.61
C LEU A 329 24.34 18.67 -18.99
N GLY A 330 25.33 18.43 -18.13
CA GLY A 330 26.74 18.68 -18.43
C GLY A 330 27.26 17.82 -19.58
N GLY A 331 26.85 16.55 -19.66
CA GLY A 331 27.19 15.65 -20.76
C GLY A 331 26.55 16.05 -22.08
N ILE A 332 25.28 16.47 -22.08
CA ILE A 332 24.62 17.04 -23.28
C ILE A 332 25.34 18.31 -23.71
N PHE A 333 25.68 19.21 -22.78
CA PHE A 333 26.38 20.45 -23.09
C PHE A 333 27.76 20.20 -23.72
N LEU A 334 28.53 19.25 -23.19
CA LEU A 334 29.83 18.85 -23.76
C LEU A 334 29.68 18.20 -25.14
N ALA A 335 28.67 17.35 -25.35
CA ALA A 335 28.41 16.72 -26.64
C ALA A 335 27.97 17.74 -27.71
N THR A 336 27.13 18.73 -27.35
CA THR A 336 26.75 19.83 -28.26
C THR A 336 27.89 20.81 -28.50
N GLY A 337 28.75 21.05 -27.50
CA GLY A 337 29.93 21.90 -27.63
C GLY A 337 31.00 21.29 -28.54
N HIS A 338 31.16 19.97 -28.53
CA HIS A 338 32.11 19.28 -29.40
C HIS A 338 31.66 19.19 -30.86
N ALA A 339 30.35 19.25 -31.12
CA ALA A 339 29.79 19.28 -32.47
C ALA A 339 29.94 20.66 -33.15
N GLY A 340 30.07 21.74 -32.39
CA GLY A 340 30.28 23.09 -32.93
C GLY A 340 31.72 23.43 -33.29
N VAL A 341 32.70 22.60 -32.93
CA VAL A 341 34.14 22.82 -33.18
C VAL A 341 34.66 22.04 -34.40
N LEU A 342 33.81 21.19 -35.01
CA LEU A 342 34.15 20.41 -36.21
C LEU A 342 33.61 21.04 -37.51
N ASP A 343 32.94 22.19 -37.42
CA ASP A 343 32.34 22.92 -38.56
C ASP A 343 33.01 24.30 -38.81
N GLU A 344 34.18 24.57 -38.21
CA GLU A 344 35.05 25.70 -38.59
C GLU A 344 36.33 25.23 -39.31
#